data_AF-A0A836EJ38-F1
#
_entry.id   AF-A0A836EJ38-F1
#
_cell.length_a   1.000
_cell.length_b   1.000
_cell.length_c   1.000
_cell.angle_alpha   90.00
_cell.angle_beta   90.00
_cell.angle_gamma   90.00
#
_symmetry.space_group_name_H-M   'P 1'
#
loop_
_entity.id
_entity.type
_entity.pdbx_description
1 polymer ?
#
loop_
_entity_poly.entity_id
_entity_poly.type
_entity_poly.pdbx_seq_one_letter_code
_entity_poly.pdbx_strand_id
1 'polypeptide(L)'
;MGRIHRIRPEYRDPEDWSLLHDNAPSHTSLIVRQCLARNRVFVLNHPPYSPDLAPCDFSLFPKLKLKLKRRFFLTFRPSNQLLHRH
;
A
#
# COMPACT_ATOMS: atom_id res chain seq x y z
N MET A 1 17.06 16.50 -14.07
CA MET A 1 16.67 15.71 -12.88
C MET A 1 15.36 16.27 -12.33
N GLY A 2 14.22 15.80 -12.86
CA GLY A 2 12.89 16.35 -12.57
C GLY A 2 12.36 15.91 -11.21
N ARG A 3 12.46 16.82 -10.25
CA ARG A 3 12.02 16.73 -8.85
C ARG A 3 10.55 16.29 -8.78
N ILE A 4 10.28 15.31 -7.93
CA ILE A 4 9.00 14.63 -7.69
C ILE A 4 7.98 15.66 -7.13
N HIS A 5 7.46 16.53 -7.99
CA HIS A 5 6.44 17.54 -7.67
C HIS A 5 5.09 17.21 -8.29
N ARG A 6 4.82 15.93 -8.55
CA ARG A 6 3.46 15.46 -8.87
C ARG A 6 2.82 14.88 -7.62
N ILE A 7 2.79 15.66 -6.54
CA ILE A 7 1.89 15.38 -5.42
C ILE A 7 0.72 16.31 -5.65
N ARG A 8 -0.32 15.71 -6.22
CA ARG A 8 -1.67 16.23 -6.39
C ARG A 8 -2.02 17.26 -5.29
N PRO A 9 -1.99 18.57 -5.61
CA PRO A 9 -2.18 19.62 -4.61
C PRO A 9 -3.55 19.55 -3.95
N GLU A 10 -4.53 18.88 -4.58
CA GLU A 10 -5.85 18.60 -4.01
C GLU A 10 -5.82 17.75 -2.73
N TYR A 11 -4.72 17.04 -2.46
CA TYR A 11 -4.54 16.20 -1.27
C TYR A 11 -3.51 16.75 -0.28
N ARG A 12 -3.05 17.99 -0.51
CA ARG A 12 -2.06 18.62 0.36
C ARG A 12 -2.76 19.38 1.48
N ASP A 13 -2.87 18.74 2.63
CA ASP A 13 -3.07 19.42 3.89
C ASP A 13 -1.70 19.77 4.50
N PRO A 14 -1.44 21.03 4.86
CA PRO A 14 -0.13 21.46 5.36
C PRO A 14 0.12 21.10 6.83
N GLU A 15 -0.91 20.73 7.59
CA GLU A 15 -0.83 20.53 9.05
C GLU A 15 -1.00 19.07 9.50
N ASP A 16 -1.54 18.20 8.65
CA ASP A 16 -1.81 16.79 8.98
C ASP A 16 -1.47 15.83 7.83
N TRP A 17 -1.35 14.55 8.16
CA TRP A 17 -1.11 13.49 7.17
C TRP A 17 -2.41 12.76 6.83
N SER A 18 -2.61 12.52 5.53
CA SER A 18 -3.80 11.85 5.01
C SER A 18 -3.43 10.51 4.37
N LEU A 19 -4.25 9.49 4.60
CA LEU A 19 -4.08 8.14 4.08
C LEU A 19 -4.82 7.98 2.75
N LEU A 20 -4.10 7.60 1.70
CA LEU A 20 -4.66 7.19 0.42
C LEU A 20 -4.49 5.69 0.24
N HIS A 21 -5.59 4.94 0.20
CA HIS A 21 -5.62 3.52 -0.12
C HIS A 21 -6.77 3.20 -1.09
N ASP A 22 -6.77 2.02 -1.68
CA ASP A 22 -7.84 1.55 -2.55
C ASP A 22 -9.06 1.06 -1.76
N ASN A 23 -10.19 0.84 -2.44
CA ASN A 23 -11.44 0.43 -1.80
C ASN A 23 -11.55 -1.09 -1.58
N ALA A 24 -10.44 -1.80 -1.39
CA ALA A 24 -10.50 -3.24 -1.14
C ALA A 24 -11.36 -3.56 0.10
N PRO A 25 -12.07 -4.70 0.14
CA PRO A 25 -12.94 -5.06 1.26
C PRO A 25 -12.23 -5.08 2.63
N SER A 26 -10.94 -5.45 2.66
CA SER A 26 -10.12 -5.40 3.86
C SER A 26 -9.93 -3.98 4.40
N HIS A 27 -9.66 -3.01 3.53
CA HIS A 27 -9.44 -1.61 3.87
C HIS A 27 -10.72 -0.86 4.23
N THR A 28 -11.87 -1.30 3.69
CA THR A 28 -13.19 -0.72 3.97
C THR A 28 -13.92 -1.39 5.13
N SER A 29 -13.34 -2.43 5.73
CA SER A 29 -13.91 -3.15 6.86
C SER A 29 -14.18 -2.26 8.07
N LEU A 30 -15.19 -2.62 8.87
CA LEU A 30 -15.59 -1.85 10.05
C LEU A 30 -14.44 -1.69 11.06
N ILE A 31 -13.67 -2.76 11.27
CA ILE A 31 -12.54 -2.78 12.21
C ILE A 31 -11.48 -1.75 11.79
N VAL A 32 -11.14 -1.72 10.49
CA VAL A 32 -10.17 -0.77 9.96
C VAL A 32 -10.68 0.66 10.07
N ARG A 33 -11.95 0.92 9.71
CA ARG A 33 -12.56 2.25 9.84
C ARG A 33 -12.58 2.75 11.29
N GLN A 34 -12.90 1.88 12.24
CA GLN A 34 -12.87 2.22 13.67
C GLN A 34 -11.45 2.52 14.16
N CYS A 35 -10.45 1.74 13.71
CA CYS A 35 -9.05 1.98 14.04
C CYS A 35 -8.57 3.33 13.50
N LEU A 36 -8.90 3.65 12.24
CA LEU A 36 -8.54 4.92 11.61
C LEU A 36 -9.18 6.12 12.31
N ALA A 37 -10.47 6.01 12.68
CA ALA A 37 -11.17 7.06 13.43
C ALA A 37 -10.57 7.29 14.83
N ARG A 38 -10.22 6.22 15.56
CA ARG A 38 -9.56 6.30 16.88
C ARG A 38 -8.22 7.00 16.81
N ASN A 39 -7.46 6.75 15.74
CA ASN A 39 -6.14 7.33 15.52
C ASN A 39 -6.19 8.69 14.82
N ARG A 40 -7.39 9.26 14.58
CA ARG A 40 -7.61 10.54 13.88
C ARG A 40 -6.94 10.60 12.50
N VAL A 41 -6.93 9.47 11.79
CA VAL A 41 -6.35 9.39 10.45
C VAL A 41 -7.40 9.80 9.43
N PHE A 42 -7.11 10.85 8.67
CA PHE A 42 -7.95 11.26 7.55
C PHE A 42 -7.73 10.34 6.36
N VAL A 43 -8.78 9.69 5.87
CA VAL A 43 -8.73 8.84 4.69
C VAL A 43 -9.23 9.63 3.49
N LEU A 44 -8.42 9.71 2.44
CA LEU A 44 -8.80 10.36 1.20
C LEU A 44 -9.75 9.47 0.40
N ASN A 45 -10.82 10.06 -0.12
CA ASN A 45 -11.76 9.35 -0.99
C ASN A 45 -11.05 8.94 -2.29
N HIS A 46 -10.89 7.64 -2.48
CA HIS A 46 -10.39 7.06 -3.72
C HIS A 46 -11.57 6.58 -4.56
N PRO A 47 -11.75 7.04 -5.81
CA PRO A 47 -12.80 6.51 -6.67
C PRO A 47 -12.52 5.04 -7.02
N PRO A 48 -13.57 4.21 -7.21
CA PRO A 48 -13.41 2.82 -7.61
C PRO A 48 -12.59 2.69 -8.89
N TYR A 49 -11.80 1.62 -8.99
CA TYR A 49 -11.05 1.23 -10.20
C TYR A 49 -10.17 2.32 -10.81
N SER A 50 -9.47 3.09 -9.96
CA SER A 50 -8.65 4.21 -10.39
C SER A 50 -7.16 4.03 -10.06
N PRO A 51 -6.49 2.99 -10.63
CA PRO A 51 -5.08 2.71 -10.38
C PRO A 51 -4.17 3.89 -10.77
N ASP A 52 -4.60 4.73 -11.71
CA ASP A 52 -3.89 5.94 -12.12
C ASP A 52 -3.81 7.01 -11.03
N LEU A 53 -4.68 6.91 -10.02
CA LEU A 53 -4.75 7.84 -8.89
C LEU A 53 -3.92 7.36 -7.70
N ALA A 54 -3.56 6.08 -7.64
CA ALA A 54 -2.76 5.51 -6.56
C ALA A 54 -1.26 5.70 -6.86
N PRO A 55 -0.50 6.46 -6.04
CA PRO A 55 0.93 6.70 -6.26
C PRO A 55 1.75 5.40 -6.29
N CYS A 56 1.31 4.40 -5.51
CA CYS A 56 1.94 3.08 -5.46
C CYS A 56 1.83 2.35 -6.80
N ASP A 57 0.63 2.32 -7.39
CA ASP A 57 0.36 1.62 -8.65
C ASP A 57 1.01 2.31 -9.85
N PHE A 58 0.90 3.64 -9.93
CA PHE A 58 1.44 4.39 -11.06
C PHE A 58 2.98 4.51 -11.03
N SER A 59 3.60 4.70 -9.86
CA SER A 59 5.01 5.10 -9.77
C SER A 59 5.90 4.05 -9.09
N LEU A 60 5.46 3.45 -7.99
CA LEU A 60 6.30 2.60 -7.16
C LEU A 60 6.43 1.19 -7.72
N PHE A 61 5.31 0.53 -8.00
CA PHE A 61 5.32 -0.86 -8.46
C PHE A 61 6.00 -1.07 -9.81
N PRO A 62 5.88 -0.18 -10.82
CA PRO A 62 6.64 -0.33 -12.06
C PRO A 62 8.15 -0.28 -11.84
N LYS A 63 8.63 0.64 -10.98
CA LYS A 63 10.06 0.73 -10.63
C LYS A 63 10.53 -0.50 -9.86
N LEU A 64 9.71 -1.00 -8.95
CA LEU A 64 10.00 -2.23 -8.21
C LEU A 64 10.05 -3.44 -9.15
N LYS A 65 9.06 -3.60 -10.03
CA LYS A 65 9.03 -4.65 -11.05
C LYS A 65 10.27 -4.63 -11.94
N LEU A 66 10.76 -3.44 -12.31
CA LEU A 66 12.00 -3.31 -13.07
C LEU A 66 13.21 -3.86 -12.31
N LYS A 67 13.34 -3.55 -11.01
CA LYS A 67 14.42 -4.05 -10.15
C LYS A 67 14.33 -5.56 -9.88
N LEU A 68 13.11 -6.09 -9.81
CA LEU A 68 12.86 -7.52 -9.59
C LEU A 68 12.89 -8.34 -10.89
N LYS A 69 12.90 -7.68 -12.05
CA LYS A 69 12.94 -8.35 -13.35
C LYS A 69 14.18 -9.24 -13.42
N ARG A 70 13.99 -10.51 -13.81
CA ARG A 70 15.03 -11.56 -13.94
C ARG A 70 15.69 -11.99 -12.63
N ARG A 71 15.09 -11.70 -11.46
CA ARG A 71 15.55 -12.24 -10.18
C ARG A 71 14.68 -13.44 -9.79
N PHE A 72 15.31 -14.60 -9.62
CA PHE A 72 14.66 -15.79 -9.11
C PHE A 72 14.89 -15.86 -7.61
N PHE A 73 13.81 -15.80 -6.84
CA PHE A 73 13.85 -16.04 -5.41
C PHE A 73 13.65 -17.53 -5.19
N LEU A 74 14.61 -18.17 -4.52
CA LEU A 74 14.43 -19.54 -4.06
C LEU A 74 13.36 -19.51 -2.96
N THR A 75 12.39 -20.41 -3.07
CA THR A 75 11.20 -20.48 -2.22
C THR A 75 11.55 -20.50 -0.74
N PHE A 76 10.69 -19.89 0.07
CA PHE A 76 10.72 -20.01 1.52
C PHE A 76 10.77 -21.51 1.88
N ARG A 77 11.87 -21.97 2.49
CA ARG A 77 11.93 -23.30 3.07
C ARG A 77 11.15 -23.24 4.38
N PRO A 78 10.00 -23.92 4.51
CA PRO A 78 9.42 -24.11 5.82
C PRO A 78 10.40 -24.99 6.61
N SER A 79 10.91 -24.45 7.71
CA SER A 79 11.65 -25.22 8.71
C SER A 79 10.64 -26.16 9.39
N ASN A 80 10.45 -27.34 8.80
CA ASN A 80 9.80 -28.45 9.47
C ASN A 80 10.76 -28.97 10.55
N GLN A 81 10.86 -28.25 11.67
CA GLN A 81 11.40 -28.83 12.89
C GLN A 81 10.28 -29.58 13.62
N LEU A 82 10.43 -30.90 13.57
CA LEU A 82 10.08 -31.88 14.60
C LEU A 82 8.61 -32.36 14.68
N LEU A 83 8.23 -33.22 13.73
CA LEU A 83 7.50 -34.46 14.07
C LEU A 83 8.52 -35.43 14.68
N HIS A 84 8.81 -35.31 15.99
CA HIS A 84 9.40 -36.43 16.72
C HIS A 84 8.28 -37.36 17.17
N ARG A 85 8.24 -38.52 16.51
CA ARG A 85 7.72 -39.78 17.03
C ARG A 85 8.14 -39.97 18.49
N HIS A 86 7.18 -40.09 19.42
CA HIS A 86 6.97 -41.31 20.20
C HIS A 86 5.59 -41.31 20.87
#